data_AF-A0A2D8FQS6-F1
#
_entry.id   AF-A0A2D8FQS6-F1
#
_cell.length_a   1.000
_cell.length_b   1.000
_cell.length_c   1.000
_cell.angle_alpha   90.00
_cell.angle_beta   90.00
_cell.angle_gamma   90.00
#
_symmetry.space_group_name_H-M   'P 1'
#
loop_
_entity.id
_entity.type
_entity.pdbx_description
1 polymer ?
#
loop_
_entity_poly.entity_id
_entity_poly.type
_entity_poly.pdbx_seq_one_letter_code
_entity_poly.pdbx_strand_id
1 'polypeptide(L)' 'MAQAALKLVGKEDGEKQRALEAAIAQIDRAFGKGSVMKLGKAGVVAEIESVSTGSLGLDMA' A
#
# COMPACT_ATOMS: atom_id res chain seq x y z
N MET A 1 41.11 19.27 -0.07
CA MET A 1 40.10 18.91 0.95
C MET A 1 38.72 19.03 0.31
N ALA A 2 38.17 17.95 -0.23
CA ALA A 2 36.85 17.93 -0.86
C ALA A 2 35.86 17.31 0.13
N GLN A 3 34.95 18.12 0.66
CA GLN A 3 34.00 17.71 1.68
C GLN A 3 32.87 16.91 1.05
N ALA A 4 32.77 15.63 1.44
CA ALA A 4 31.70 14.73 1.04
C ALA A 4 30.35 15.27 1.53
N ALA A 5 29.41 15.45 0.61
CA ALA A 5 28.02 15.79 0.92
C ALA A 5 27.33 14.55 1.54
N LEU A 6 27.30 14.51 2.87
CA LEU A 6 26.51 13.52 3.62
C LEU A 6 25.02 13.83 3.38
N LYS A 7 24.36 13.06 2.50
CA LYS A 7 22.92 13.15 2.29
C LYS A 7 22.21 12.78 3.60
N LEU A 8 21.42 13.71 4.12
CA LEU A 8 20.60 13.55 5.32
C LEU A 8 19.41 12.62 5.00
N VAL A 9 19.60 11.31 5.14
CA VAL A 9 18.62 10.25 4.82
C VAL A 9 17.30 10.36 5.62
N GLY A 10 17.18 11.25 6.61
CA GLY A 10 15.99 11.30 7.49
C GLY A 10 14.83 12.21 7.07
N LYS A 11 15.02 13.18 6.15
CA LYS A 11 13.96 14.15 5.78
C LYS A 11 13.08 13.70 4.60
N GLU A 12 13.65 12.93 3.67
CA GLU A 12 12.95 12.55 2.43
C GLU A 12 11.89 11.48 2.64
N ASP A 13 12.03 10.61 3.64
CA ASP A 13 11.17 9.43 3.79
C ASP A 13 9.71 9.79 4.12
N GLY A 14 9.50 10.86 4.90
CA GLY A 14 8.17 11.36 5.21
C GLY A 14 7.45 12.00 4.01
N GLU A 15 8.18 12.68 3.13
CA GLU A 15 7.62 13.27 1.90
C GLU A 15 7.33 12.18 0.86
N LYS A 16 8.23 11.20 0.71
CA LYS A 16 8.03 10.02 -0.13
C LYS A 16 6.80 9.22 0.29
N GLN A 17 6.58 9.02 1.59
CA GLN A 17 5.43 8.27 2.09
C GLN A 17 4.10 8.99 1.77
N ARG A 18 4.04 10.31 1.91
CA ARG A 18 2.83 11.09 1.54
C ARG A 18 2.57 11.07 0.05
N ALA A 19 3.61 11.25 -0.78
CA ALA A 19 3.48 11.17 -2.23
C ALA A 19 3.00 9.79 -2.69
N LEU A 20 3.51 8.73 -2.06
CA LEU A 20 3.10 7.35 -2.31
C LEU A 20 1.61 7.13 -1.98
N GLU A 21 1.15 7.61 -0.81
CA GLU A 21 -0.26 7.50 -0.41
C GLU A 21 -1.20 8.28 -1.34
N ALA A 22 -0.79 9.48 -1.77
CA ALA A 22 -1.55 10.27 -2.73
C ALA A 22 -1.66 9.58 -4.09
N ALA A 23 -0.57 8.98 -4.58
CA ALA A 23 -0.56 8.23 -5.83
C ALA A 23 -1.44 6.97 -5.75
N ILE A 24 -1.40 6.24 -4.64
CA ILE A 24 -2.28 5.08 -4.39
C ILE A 24 -3.75 5.51 -4.43
N ALA A 25 -4.10 6.62 -3.78
CA ALA A 25 -5.47 7.16 -3.79
C ALA A 25 -5.94 7.57 -5.20
N GLN A 26 -5.04 8.10 -6.04
CA GLN A 26 -5.35 8.41 -7.43
C GLN A 26 -5.61 7.14 -8.25
N ILE A 27 -4.83 6.08 -8.05
CA ILE A 27 -5.01 4.79 -8.72
C ILE A 27 -6.37 4.18 -8.33
N ASP A 28 -6.70 4.16 -7.04
CA ASP A 28 -7.99 3.63 -6.56
C ASP A 28 -9.18 4.40 -7.15
N ARG A 29 -9.07 5.72 -7.32
CA ARG A 29 -10.13 6.54 -7.92
C ARG A 29 -10.26 6.32 -9.43
N ALA A 30 -9.14 6.13 -10.13
CA ALA A 30 -9.13 6.01 -11.58
C ALA A 30 -9.50 4.61 -12.07
N PHE A 31 -9.07 3.57 -11.35
CA PHE A 31 -9.19 2.17 -11.79
C PHE A 31 -10.12 1.32 -10.91
N GLY A 32 -10.54 1.85 -9.75
CA GLY A 32 -11.39 1.16 -8.78
C GLY A 32 -10.64 0.72 -7.53
N LYS A 33 -11.38 0.48 -6.45
CA LYS A 33 -10.79 0.02 -5.18
C LYS A 33 -10.17 -1.37 -5.36
N GLY A 34 -8.96 -1.54 -4.85
CA GLY A 34 -8.23 -2.81 -4.95
C GLY A 34 -7.37 -2.95 -6.21
N SER A 35 -7.34 -1.94 -7.09
CA SER A 35 -6.41 -1.91 -8.22
C SER A 35 -4.94 -1.82 -7.78
N VAL A 36 -4.66 -1.29 -6.59
CA VAL A 36 -3.33 -1.35 -5.97
C VAL A 36 -3.45 -1.57 -4.46
N MET A 37 -2.65 -2.47 -3.91
CA MET A 37 -2.67 -2.81 -2.48
C MET A 37 -1.27 -3.20 -1.99
N LYS A 38 -1.01 -2.99 -0.69
CA LYS A 38 0.25 -3.42 -0.07
C LYS A 38 0.16 -4.90 0.28
N LEU A 39 1.09 -5.71 -0.25
CA LEU A 39 1.18 -7.13 0.08
C LEU A 39 1.39 -7.33 1.59
N GLY A 40 0.62 -8.23 2.19
CA GLY A 40 0.70 -8.53 3.63
C GLY A 40 0.03 -7.51 4.55
N LYS A 41 -0.60 -6.45 4.01
CA LYS A 41 -1.49 -5.61 4.82
C LYS A 41 -2.78 -6.38 5.07
N ALA A 42 -2.92 -6.94 6.27
CA ALA A 42 -4.12 -7.64 6.70
C ALA A 42 -5.35 -6.73 6.57
N GLY A 43 -6.37 -7.21 5.88
CA GLY A 43 -7.59 -6.47 5.61
C GLY A 43 -8.05 -6.71 4.19
N VAL A 44 -8.95 -7.68 4.06
CA VAL A 44 -9.73 -7.88 2.83
C VAL A 44 -10.30 -6.53 2.40
N VAL A 45 -10.07 -6.26 1.12
CA VAL A 45 -10.58 -5.14 0.36
C VAL A 45 -12.09 -5.09 0.55
N ALA A 46 -12.58 -4.11 1.32
CA ALA A 46 -14.01 -3.82 1.50
C ALA A 46 -14.85 -4.98 2.07
N GLU A 47 -16.03 -4.66 2.59
CA GLU A 47 -17.06 -5.67 2.84
C GLU A 47 -17.58 -6.15 1.48
N ILE A 48 -16.85 -7.09 0.86
CA ILE A 48 -17.28 -7.77 -0.34
C ILE A 48 -18.10 -8.97 0.12
N GLU A 49 -19.32 -9.09 -0.41
CA GLU A 49 -20.09 -10.32 -0.24
C GLU A 49 -19.36 -11.48 -0.91
N SER A 50 -19.02 -12.50 -0.12
CA SER A 50 -18.35 -13.70 -0.58
C SER A 50 -19.12 -14.93 -0.13
N VAL A 51 -19.00 -16.01 -0.90
CA VAL A 51 -19.53 -17.33 -0.53
C VAL A 51 -18.37 -18.17 -0.03
N SER A 52 -18.49 -18.72 1.18
CA SER A 52 -17.45 -19.56 1.78
C SER A 52 -17.14 -20.76 0.88
N THR A 53 -15.85 -21.06 0.75
CA THR A 53 -15.39 -22.25 0.02
C THR A 53 -15.61 -23.55 0.81
N GLY A 54 -16.04 -23.45 2.08
CA GLY A 54 -16.13 -24.55 3.02
C GLY A 54 -14.79 -24.93 3.67
N SER A 55 -13.70 -24.24 3.31
CA SER A 55 -12.38 -24.39 3.90
C SER A 55 -11.92 -23.09 4.57
N LEU A 56 -11.83 -23.10 5.90
CA LEU A 56 -11.40 -21.94 6.68
C LEU A 56 -10.01 -21.45 6.28
N GLY A 57 -9.08 -22.36 5.98
CA GLY A 57 -7.72 -21.99 5.60
C GLY A 57 -7.66 -21.26 4.26
N LEU A 58 -8.58 -21.55 3.34
CA LEU A 58 -8.66 -20.90 2.04
C LEU A 58 -9.42 -19.57 2.12
N ASP A 59 -10.48 -19.50 2.94
CA ASP A 59 -11.24 -18.28 3.15
C ASP A 59 -10.45 -17.20 3.95
N MET A 60 -9.44 -17.61 4.73
CA MET A 60 -8.60 -16.70 5.52
C MET A 60 -7.32 -16.22 4.83
N ALA A 61 -6.87 -16.90 3.77
CA ALA A 61 -5.63 -16.59 3.05
C ALA A 61 -5.79 -15.35 2.17
#